data_AF-A0A7S0RLM0-F1
#
_entry.id   AF-A0A7S0RLM0-F1
#
_cell.length_a   1.000
_cell.length_b   1.000
_cell.length_c   1.000
_cell.angle_alpha   90.00
_cell.angle_beta   90.00
_cell.angle_gamma   90.00
#
_symmetry.space_group_name_H-M   'P 1'
#
loop_
_entity.id
_entity.type
_entity.pdbx_description
1 polymer ?
#
loop_
_entity_poly.entity_id
_entity_poly.type
_entity_poly.pdbx_seq_one_letter_code
_entity_poly.pdbx_strand_id
1 'polypeptide(L)'
;VPYLEDSALQKRRVDVWCTAAETLHMAAGDGEEHAHLLAGYFMEIGQQAFVVMGASTYGAKSMFVLTTGKLLADPSQPGQGPDFVWNELQLRLWNPLAGTVSSVKDAAAEMREVGCVYDHTNIWANTQVSAHPWEIHWQLNDPRMWRPFFGMQLAPREIATVQGPPGYAEREELFYEQLETRVEEAVRDALQKARSLGAFVTKPDNKVSRVLKTLLREMPARMEAVAAASLGASLAL
;
A
#
# COMPACT_ATOMS: atom_id res chain seq x y z
N VAL A 1 4.39 -10.22 -2.04
CA VAL A 1 5.07 -10.54 -3.32
C VAL A 1 6.57 -10.50 -3.05
N PRO A 2 7.39 -11.41 -3.59
CA PRO A 2 8.85 -11.33 -3.49
C PRO A 2 9.41 -10.09 -4.22
N TYR A 3 10.46 -9.50 -3.65
CA TYR A 3 11.21 -8.42 -4.29
C TYR A 3 12.11 -8.98 -5.41
N LEU A 4 12.02 -8.41 -6.61
CA LEU A 4 12.84 -8.76 -7.75
C LEU A 4 13.08 -7.52 -8.61
N GLU A 5 14.33 -7.05 -8.69
CA GLU A 5 14.66 -5.93 -9.56
C GLU A 5 14.54 -6.28 -11.06
N ASP A 6 14.14 -5.31 -11.85
CA ASP A 6 14.06 -5.40 -13.31
C ASP A 6 15.35 -5.85 -13.99
N SER A 7 16.50 -5.46 -13.41
CA SER A 7 17.81 -5.85 -13.91
C SER A 7 18.03 -7.38 -13.88
N ALA A 8 17.29 -8.10 -13.04
CA ALA A 8 17.30 -9.56 -12.98
C ALA A 8 16.39 -10.21 -14.03
N LEU A 9 15.36 -9.51 -14.51
CA LEU A 9 14.39 -9.99 -15.50
C LEU A 9 14.84 -9.76 -16.95
N GLN A 10 15.54 -8.66 -17.24
CA GLN A 10 16.00 -8.35 -18.58
C GLN A 10 17.49 -7.98 -18.63
N LYS A 11 18.20 -8.42 -19.68
CA LYS A 11 19.60 -8.04 -19.98
C LYS A 11 19.80 -6.53 -20.27
N ARG A 12 18.77 -5.69 -20.08
CA ARG A 12 18.80 -4.25 -20.31
C ARG A 12 18.51 -3.52 -19.00
N ARG A 13 19.32 -2.48 -18.75
CA ARG A 13 19.18 -1.53 -17.62
C ARG A 13 18.03 -0.56 -17.89
N VAL A 14 16.80 -1.05 -17.99
CA VAL A 14 15.62 -0.21 -18.16
C VAL A 14 14.67 -0.54 -17.03
N ASP A 15 14.21 0.51 -16.35
CA ASP A 15 13.17 0.50 -15.32
C ASP A 15 11.82 0.34 -16.04
N VAL A 16 11.11 -0.75 -15.80
CA VAL A 16 9.89 -1.17 -16.48
C VAL A 16 8.80 -1.39 -15.45
N TRP A 17 7.96 -0.36 -15.30
CA TRP A 17 6.83 -0.43 -14.38
C TRP A 17 5.75 -1.36 -14.93
N CYS A 18 5.46 -2.41 -14.18
CA CYS A 18 4.45 -3.39 -14.51
C CYS A 18 3.07 -3.01 -13.94
N THR A 19 2.02 -3.45 -14.61
CA THR A 19 0.66 -3.35 -14.05
C THR A 19 0.49 -4.31 -12.87
N ALA A 20 -0.43 -4.01 -11.96
CA ALA A 20 -0.76 -4.89 -10.83
C ALA A 20 -1.09 -6.34 -11.29
N ALA A 21 -1.76 -6.50 -12.43
CA ALA A 21 -2.06 -7.81 -12.99
C ALA A 21 -0.81 -8.57 -13.45
N GLU A 22 0.14 -7.88 -14.10
CA GLU A 22 1.42 -8.46 -14.52
C GLU A 22 2.28 -8.82 -13.31
N THR A 23 2.37 -7.96 -12.29
CA THR A 23 3.07 -8.27 -11.04
C THR A 23 2.53 -9.53 -10.38
N LEU A 24 1.21 -9.65 -10.27
CA LEU A 24 0.56 -10.81 -9.68
C LEU A 24 0.76 -12.06 -10.53
N HIS A 25 0.78 -11.93 -11.85
CA HIS A 25 1.05 -13.03 -12.78
C HIS A 25 2.50 -13.54 -12.66
N MET A 26 3.47 -12.62 -12.60
CA MET A 26 4.89 -12.95 -12.41
C MET A 26 5.18 -13.41 -10.99
N ALA A 27 4.30 -13.06 -10.04
CA ALA A 27 4.50 -13.25 -8.60
C ALA A 27 5.85 -12.67 -8.13
N ALA A 28 6.22 -11.51 -8.69
CA ALA A 28 7.45 -10.78 -8.40
C ALA A 28 7.29 -9.32 -8.85
N GLY A 29 8.01 -8.40 -8.22
CA GLY A 29 8.12 -7.00 -8.60
C GLY A 29 9.09 -6.29 -7.66
N ASP A 30 9.38 -5.01 -7.87
CA ASP A 30 10.24 -4.24 -6.99
C ASP A 30 9.46 -3.06 -6.37
N GLY A 31 10.08 -1.89 -6.24
CA GLY A 31 9.55 -0.82 -5.40
C GLY A 31 8.17 -0.34 -5.87
N GLU A 32 8.01 -0.11 -7.16
CA GLU A 32 6.82 0.49 -7.74
C GLU A 32 5.66 -0.49 -7.73
N GLU A 33 5.87 -1.76 -8.07
CA GLU A 33 4.78 -2.73 -8.11
C GLU A 33 4.24 -2.97 -6.70
N HIS A 34 5.13 -3.03 -5.71
CA HIS A 34 4.72 -3.16 -4.31
C HIS A 34 3.93 -1.93 -3.84
N ALA A 35 4.38 -0.73 -4.20
CA ALA A 35 3.66 0.50 -3.88
C ALA A 35 2.30 0.59 -4.58
N HIS A 36 2.23 0.25 -5.88
CA HIS A 36 1.00 0.23 -6.67
C HIS A 36 0.00 -0.78 -6.12
N LEU A 37 0.44 -2.01 -5.79
CA LEU A 37 -0.43 -3.02 -5.21
C LEU A 37 -0.99 -2.58 -3.85
N LEU A 38 -0.16 -1.99 -3.00
CA LEU A 38 -0.59 -1.53 -1.68
C LEU A 38 -1.55 -0.33 -1.78
N ALA A 39 -1.25 0.64 -2.66
CA ALA A 39 -2.15 1.76 -2.90
C ALA A 39 -3.50 1.30 -3.47
N GLY A 40 -3.46 0.36 -4.43
CA GLY A 40 -4.66 -0.28 -4.99
C GLY A 40 -5.50 -0.99 -3.93
N TYR A 41 -4.86 -1.74 -3.04
CA TYR A 41 -5.53 -2.39 -1.92
C TYR A 41 -6.24 -1.38 -1.00
N PHE A 42 -5.58 -0.28 -0.63
CA PHE A 42 -6.22 0.74 0.20
C PHE A 42 -7.41 1.40 -0.50
N MET A 43 -7.28 1.70 -1.79
CA MET A 43 -8.38 2.26 -2.57
C MET A 43 -9.57 1.29 -2.66
N GLU A 44 -9.33 -0.01 -2.82
CA GLU A 44 -10.38 -1.05 -2.86
C GLU A 44 -11.17 -1.12 -1.54
N ILE A 45 -10.51 -0.97 -0.39
CA ILE A 45 -11.18 -0.92 0.91
C ILE A 45 -11.76 0.47 1.24
N GLY A 46 -11.80 1.39 0.27
CA GLY A 46 -12.40 2.71 0.41
C GLY A 46 -11.54 3.74 1.15
N GLN A 47 -10.24 3.49 1.32
CA GLN A 47 -9.30 4.44 1.94
C GLN A 47 -8.58 5.25 0.85
N GLN A 48 -8.63 6.58 0.93
CA GLN A 48 -7.87 7.44 0.02
C GLN A 48 -6.37 7.22 0.24
N ALA A 49 -5.66 6.90 -0.85
CA ALA A 49 -4.25 6.58 -0.85
C ALA A 49 -3.52 7.18 -2.06
N PHE A 50 -2.24 7.48 -1.87
CA PHE A 50 -1.34 8.01 -2.89
C PHE A 50 -0.01 7.26 -2.84
N VAL A 51 0.70 7.19 -3.95
CA VAL A 51 2.08 6.71 -3.96
C VAL A 51 3.02 7.91 -3.78
N VAL A 52 4.03 7.74 -2.94
CA VAL A 52 5.02 8.76 -2.60
C VAL A 52 6.38 8.27 -3.07
N MET A 53 7.03 9.04 -3.94
CA MET A 53 8.39 8.77 -4.37
C MET A 53 9.37 9.73 -3.70
N GLY A 54 10.51 9.20 -3.31
CA GLY A 54 11.60 10.01 -2.79
C GLY A 54 12.77 9.14 -2.38
N ALA A 55 13.33 9.44 -1.21
CA ALA A 55 14.48 8.71 -0.68
C ALA A 55 14.23 8.22 0.74
N SER A 56 14.65 6.99 1.03
CA SER A 56 14.67 6.43 2.37
C SER A 56 16.00 6.71 3.08
N THR A 57 16.25 6.03 4.19
CA THR A 57 17.52 6.11 4.92
C THR A 57 18.71 5.87 3.97
N TYR A 58 19.80 6.62 4.20
CA TYR A 58 21.00 6.59 3.35
C TYR A 58 20.80 7.10 1.90
N GLY A 59 19.68 7.74 1.58
CA GLY A 59 19.45 8.36 0.26
C GLY A 59 19.09 7.38 -0.86
N ALA A 60 18.72 6.14 -0.50
CA ALA A 60 18.25 5.17 -1.48
C ALA A 60 16.90 5.60 -2.05
N LYS A 61 16.74 5.56 -3.38
CA LYS A 61 15.43 5.81 -4.02
C LYS A 61 14.42 4.82 -3.48
N SER A 62 13.25 5.29 -3.09
CA SER A 62 12.23 4.45 -2.46
C SER A 62 10.83 4.97 -2.73
N MET A 63 9.88 4.05 -2.71
CA MET A 63 8.46 4.31 -2.85
C MET A 63 7.70 3.87 -1.62
N PHE A 64 6.82 4.75 -1.17
CA PHE A 64 5.95 4.56 -0.01
C PHE A 64 4.51 4.80 -0.45
N VAL A 65 3.55 4.36 0.38
CA VAL A 65 2.14 4.67 0.18
C VAL A 65 1.68 5.61 1.29
N LEU A 66 1.07 6.73 0.93
CA LEU A 66 0.44 7.67 1.84
C LEU A 66 -1.05 7.33 1.96
N THR A 67 -1.55 7.13 3.18
CA THR A 67 -3.00 7.10 3.46
C THR A 67 -3.40 8.34 4.23
N THR A 68 -4.56 8.93 3.89
CA THR A 68 -4.97 10.22 4.45
C THR A 68 -5.90 10.13 5.64
N GLY A 69 -6.45 8.95 5.93
CA GLY A 69 -7.53 8.76 6.90
C GLY A 69 -8.91 9.21 6.40
N LYS A 70 -8.99 9.73 5.16
CA LYS A 70 -10.26 10.04 4.49
C LYS A 70 -10.74 8.86 3.65
N LEU A 71 -12.06 8.79 3.46
CA LEU A 71 -12.67 7.86 2.52
C LEU A 71 -12.30 8.25 1.07
N LEU A 72 -12.13 7.24 0.23
CA LEU A 72 -11.97 7.43 -1.20
C LEU A 72 -13.27 8.04 -1.77
N ALA A 73 -13.13 9.06 -2.62
CA ALA A 73 -14.28 9.68 -3.27
C ALA A 73 -15.01 8.67 -4.15
N ASP A 74 -16.34 8.72 -4.17
CA ASP A 74 -17.15 7.79 -4.95
C ASP A 74 -16.95 8.05 -6.46
N PRO A 75 -16.41 7.08 -7.22
CA PRO A 75 -16.18 7.25 -8.66
C PRO A 75 -17.48 7.41 -9.46
N SER A 76 -18.65 7.08 -8.88
CA SER A 76 -19.96 7.30 -9.51
C SER A 76 -20.43 8.76 -9.49
N GLN A 77 -19.76 9.65 -8.73
CA GLN A 77 -20.05 11.08 -8.68
C GLN A 77 -19.05 11.90 -9.52
N PRO A 78 -19.33 12.13 -10.81
CA PRO A 78 -18.44 12.90 -11.67
C PRO A 78 -18.32 14.35 -11.19
N GLY A 79 -17.09 14.80 -10.93
CA GLY A 79 -16.76 16.18 -10.57
C GLY A 79 -16.23 16.40 -9.15
N GLN A 80 -16.31 15.40 -8.26
CA GLN A 80 -15.58 15.42 -6.99
C GLN A 80 -14.16 14.91 -7.23
N GLY A 81 -13.21 15.84 -7.43
CA GLY A 81 -11.79 15.51 -7.38
C GLY A 81 -11.37 15.05 -5.97
N PRO A 82 -10.14 14.55 -5.80
CA PRO A 82 -9.67 14.15 -4.48
C PRO A 82 -9.70 15.35 -3.53
N ASP A 83 -10.26 15.16 -2.33
CA ASP A 83 -10.18 16.17 -1.27
C ASP A 83 -8.75 16.18 -0.72
N PHE A 84 -8.07 17.32 -0.86
CA PHE A 84 -6.69 17.55 -0.43
C PHE A 84 -6.60 18.33 0.89
N VAL A 85 -7.67 18.45 1.66
CA VAL A 85 -7.65 19.13 2.98
C VAL A 85 -7.45 18.11 4.08
N TRP A 86 -6.20 17.71 4.32
CA TRP A 86 -5.88 16.63 5.25
C TRP A 86 -5.50 17.11 6.64
N ASN A 87 -5.75 16.25 7.64
CA ASN A 87 -5.15 16.40 8.96
C ASN A 87 -3.79 15.68 8.95
N GLU A 88 -2.69 16.43 9.03
CA GLU A 88 -1.34 15.86 8.99
C GLU A 88 -1.07 14.86 10.13
N LEU A 89 -1.80 14.92 11.24
CA LEU A 89 -1.71 13.94 12.33
C LEU A 89 -2.32 12.58 11.99
N GLN A 90 -3.22 12.52 11.00
CA GLN A 90 -3.85 11.30 10.51
C GLN A 90 -3.11 10.69 9.33
N LEU A 91 -2.24 11.46 8.67
CA LEU A 91 -1.45 10.97 7.56
C LEU A 91 -0.48 9.86 8.01
N ARG A 92 -0.41 8.80 7.22
CA ARG A 92 0.48 7.65 7.46
C ARG A 92 1.25 7.31 6.20
N LEU A 93 2.55 7.07 6.36
CA LEU A 93 3.44 6.54 5.33
C LEU A 93 3.69 5.06 5.58
N TRP A 94 3.39 4.26 4.57
CA TRP A 94 3.53 2.82 4.58
C TRP A 94 4.69 2.40 3.70
N ASN A 95 5.65 1.67 4.26
CA ASN A 95 6.69 1.02 3.47
C ASN A 95 6.09 -0.26 2.85
N PRO A 96 5.95 -0.35 1.52
CA PRO A 96 5.30 -1.48 0.87
C PRO A 96 6.16 -2.75 0.87
N LEU A 97 7.47 -2.63 1.12
CA LEU A 97 8.41 -3.75 1.20
C LEU A 97 8.55 -4.28 2.63
N ALA A 98 8.65 -3.38 3.62
CA ALA A 98 8.81 -3.76 5.02
C ALA A 98 7.48 -3.99 5.76
N GLY A 99 6.36 -3.46 5.23
CA GLY A 99 5.06 -3.48 5.88
C GLY A 99 4.99 -2.57 7.12
N THR A 100 5.95 -1.68 7.30
CA THR A 100 6.00 -0.73 8.42
C THR A 100 5.14 0.49 8.12
N VAL A 101 4.57 1.08 9.18
CA VAL A 101 3.76 2.30 9.11
C VAL A 101 4.33 3.35 10.04
N SER A 102 4.39 4.58 9.56
CA SER A 102 4.88 5.73 10.32
C SER A 102 3.99 6.95 10.12
N SER A 103 4.00 7.87 11.08
CA SER A 103 3.40 9.19 10.89
C SER A 103 4.25 10.01 9.93
N VAL A 104 3.63 10.85 9.09
CA VAL A 104 4.39 11.81 8.28
C VAL A 104 5.20 12.79 9.12
N LYS A 105 4.81 13.01 10.39
CA LYS A 105 5.50 13.89 11.34
C LYS A 105 6.57 13.18 12.18
N ASP A 106 6.79 11.90 11.96
CA ASP A 106 7.84 11.15 12.66
C ASP A 106 9.20 11.37 11.98
N ALA A 107 10.09 12.14 12.63
CA ALA A 107 11.45 12.37 12.15
C ALA A 107 12.36 11.14 12.25
N ALA A 108 11.96 10.09 12.96
CA ALA A 108 12.67 8.81 13.00
C ALA A 108 12.23 7.84 11.90
N ALA A 109 11.22 8.20 11.10
CA ALA A 109 10.70 7.36 10.03
C ALA A 109 11.75 7.05 8.95
N GLU A 110 11.54 5.92 8.28
CA GLU A 110 12.44 5.41 7.23
C GLU A 110 12.49 6.34 6.01
N MET A 111 11.36 6.95 5.64
CA MET A 111 11.31 7.91 4.54
C MET A 111 11.98 9.22 4.98
N ARG A 112 13.00 9.64 4.24
CA ARG A 112 13.80 10.84 4.55
C ARG A 112 13.46 12.01 3.67
N GLU A 113 13.11 11.77 2.42
CA GLU A 113 12.82 12.82 1.46
C GLU A 113 11.61 12.44 0.61
N VAL A 114 10.78 13.44 0.30
CA VAL A 114 9.62 13.35 -0.59
C VAL A 114 9.88 14.24 -1.81
N GLY A 115 10.03 13.61 -2.97
CA GLY A 115 10.20 14.31 -4.24
C GLY A 115 8.87 14.52 -4.96
N CYS A 116 8.01 13.51 -4.97
CA CYS A 116 6.68 13.63 -5.58
C CYS A 116 5.67 12.65 -4.98
N VAL A 117 4.40 12.98 -5.19
CA VAL A 117 3.23 12.19 -4.79
C VAL A 117 2.37 12.01 -6.03
N TYR A 118 1.74 10.85 -6.21
CA TYR A 118 0.83 10.64 -7.34
C TYR A 118 -0.31 9.68 -7.02
N ASP A 119 -1.37 9.80 -7.80
CA ASP A 119 -2.48 8.85 -7.86
C ASP A 119 -2.89 8.63 -9.33
N HIS A 120 -4.07 8.06 -9.53
CA HIS A 120 -4.65 7.83 -10.86
C HIS A 120 -5.10 9.12 -11.58
N THR A 121 -5.11 10.27 -10.89
CA THR A 121 -5.57 11.56 -11.40
C THR A 121 -4.44 12.50 -11.76
N ASN A 122 -3.34 12.50 -11.00
CA ASN A 122 -2.23 13.43 -11.21
C ASN A 122 -0.91 12.98 -10.57
N ILE A 123 0.14 13.74 -10.88
CA ILE A 123 1.45 13.67 -10.24
C ILE A 123 1.76 15.07 -9.69
N TRP A 124 2.11 15.16 -8.41
CA TRP A 124 2.47 16.40 -7.73
C TRP A 124 3.94 16.37 -7.35
N ALA A 125 4.73 17.28 -7.93
CA ALA A 125 6.12 17.47 -7.56
C ALA A 125 6.23 18.38 -6.33
N ASN A 126 7.04 18.00 -5.35
CA ASN A 126 7.35 18.84 -4.20
C ASN A 126 8.25 20.00 -4.63
N THR A 127 7.79 21.23 -4.46
CA THR A 127 8.53 22.46 -4.77
C THR A 127 8.90 23.26 -3.52
N GLN A 128 8.71 22.67 -2.34
CA GLN A 128 9.06 23.26 -1.05
C GLN A 128 10.58 23.29 -0.86
N VAL A 129 11.06 24.12 0.07
CA VAL A 129 12.50 24.21 0.40
C VAL A 129 12.99 22.93 1.08
N SER A 130 12.16 22.32 1.93
CA SER A 130 12.44 21.03 2.55
C SER A 130 11.81 19.90 1.75
N ALA A 131 12.48 18.75 1.76
CA ALA A 131 11.92 17.49 1.27
C ALA A 131 11.55 16.55 2.43
N HIS A 132 11.85 16.92 3.67
CA HIS A 132 11.66 16.03 4.81
C HIS A 132 10.17 15.86 5.15
N PRO A 133 9.64 14.62 5.24
CA PRO A 133 8.21 14.36 5.49
C PRO A 133 7.60 15.15 6.67
N TRP A 134 8.38 15.35 7.74
CA TRP A 134 7.92 16.02 8.96
C TRP A 134 7.89 17.56 8.85
N GLU A 135 8.64 18.13 7.92
CA GLU A 135 8.74 19.57 7.69
C GLU A 135 7.86 20.07 6.53
N ILE A 136 7.56 19.21 5.57
CA ILE A 136 6.74 19.59 4.42
C ILE A 136 5.26 19.73 4.80
N HIS A 137 4.59 20.61 4.06
CA HIS A 137 3.15 20.76 4.06
C HIS A 137 2.55 19.74 3.09
N TRP A 138 1.61 18.93 3.54
CA TRP A 138 1.08 17.80 2.75
C TRP A 138 -0.12 18.14 1.87
N GLN A 139 -0.67 19.34 1.95
CA GLN A 139 -1.85 19.70 1.17
C GLN A 139 -1.50 19.90 -0.31
N LEU A 140 -1.88 18.95 -1.16
CA LEU A 140 -1.55 18.95 -2.59
C LEU A 140 -2.30 20.02 -3.41
N ASN A 141 -3.25 20.73 -2.80
CA ASN A 141 -3.99 21.82 -3.43
C ASN A 141 -3.25 23.16 -3.46
N ASP A 142 -2.12 23.33 -2.75
CA ASP A 142 -1.32 24.56 -2.81
C ASP A 142 -0.28 24.47 -3.94
N PRO A 143 -0.48 25.16 -5.09
CA PRO A 143 0.41 25.07 -6.24
C PRO A 143 1.81 25.66 -5.99
N ARG A 144 2.01 26.40 -4.89
CA ARG A 144 3.32 26.94 -4.49
C ARG A 144 4.19 25.87 -3.82
N MET A 145 3.55 24.89 -3.18
CA MET A 145 4.20 23.81 -2.46
C MET A 145 4.23 22.52 -3.28
N TRP A 146 3.18 22.29 -4.08
CA TRP A 146 3.00 21.11 -4.90
C TRP A 146 2.64 21.48 -6.33
N ARG A 147 3.55 21.23 -7.27
CA ARG A 147 3.32 21.53 -8.68
C ARG A 147 2.69 20.32 -9.38
N PRO A 148 1.42 20.40 -9.83
CA PRO A 148 0.80 19.31 -10.56
C PRO A 148 1.36 19.20 -11.98
N PHE A 149 1.58 17.97 -12.46
CA PHE A 149 2.13 17.70 -13.78
C PHE A 149 1.10 17.92 -14.89
N PHE A 150 -0.14 17.46 -14.69
CA PHE A 150 -1.22 17.55 -15.69
C PHE A 150 -2.15 18.76 -15.48
N GLY A 151 -1.70 19.80 -14.75
CA GLY A 151 -2.55 20.90 -14.30
C GLY A 151 -3.45 20.50 -13.13
N MET A 152 -4.34 21.39 -12.65
CA MET A 152 -5.20 21.07 -11.50
C MET A 152 -6.25 20.00 -11.81
N GLN A 153 -6.61 19.82 -13.08
CA GLN A 153 -7.55 18.82 -13.54
C GLN A 153 -6.99 18.22 -14.82
N LEU A 154 -6.79 16.90 -14.82
CA LEU A 154 -6.41 16.17 -16.02
C LEU A 154 -7.53 16.34 -17.04
N ALA A 155 -7.22 16.91 -18.22
CA ALA A 155 -8.21 16.99 -19.29
C ALA A 155 -8.72 15.56 -19.59
N PRO A 156 -10.03 15.39 -19.86
CA PRO A 156 -10.55 14.09 -20.28
C PRO A 156 -9.68 13.54 -21.41
N ARG A 157 -9.19 12.31 -21.25
CA ARG A 157 -8.35 11.70 -22.29
C ARG A 157 -9.13 11.69 -23.61
N GLU A 158 -8.60 12.36 -24.63
CA GLU A 158 -9.20 12.38 -25.98
C GLU A 158 -9.17 11.00 -26.65
N ILE A 159 -8.28 10.12 -26.17
CA ILE A 159 -8.11 8.76 -26.68
C ILE A 159 -8.51 7.77 -25.58
N ALA A 160 -9.48 6.91 -25.90
CA ALA A 160 -9.91 5.84 -25.01
C ALA A 160 -8.74 4.89 -24.72
N THR A 161 -8.67 4.39 -23.49
CA THR A 161 -7.70 3.34 -23.15
C THR A 161 -8.00 2.08 -23.95
N VAL A 162 -6.94 1.43 -24.46
CA VAL A 162 -7.04 0.08 -25.04
C VAL A 162 -7.04 -1.01 -23.96
N GLN A 163 -6.73 -0.63 -22.71
CA GLN A 163 -6.76 -1.54 -21.58
C GLN A 163 -8.22 -1.77 -21.17
N GLY A 164 -8.68 -3.03 -21.28
CA GLY A 164 -9.98 -3.41 -20.74
C GLY A 164 -9.95 -3.39 -19.21
N PRO A 165 -11.10 -3.13 -18.53
CA PRO A 165 -11.17 -3.24 -17.08
C PRO A 165 -10.74 -4.67 -16.68
N PRO A 166 -9.82 -4.81 -15.71
CA PRO A 166 -9.41 -6.12 -15.26
C PRO A 166 -10.61 -6.85 -14.67
N GLY A 167 -10.93 -8.02 -15.21
CA GLY A 167 -12.04 -8.85 -14.75
C GLY A 167 -11.68 -9.57 -13.45
N TYR A 168 -11.76 -8.88 -12.33
CA TYR A 168 -11.72 -9.50 -11.01
C TYR A 168 -13.12 -10.01 -10.68
N ALA A 169 -13.36 -11.29 -10.93
CA ALA A 169 -14.59 -11.96 -10.51
C ALA A 169 -14.31 -12.74 -9.22
N GLU A 170 -15.25 -12.69 -8.28
CA GLU A 170 -15.26 -13.58 -7.13
C GLU A 170 -15.22 -15.03 -7.64
N ARG A 171 -14.29 -15.81 -7.07
CA ARG A 171 -14.16 -17.22 -7.43
C ARG A 171 -15.12 -18.05 -6.59
N GLU A 172 -15.35 -19.28 -7.01
CA GLU A 172 -16.12 -20.22 -6.20
C GLU A 172 -15.43 -20.42 -4.84
N GLU A 173 -16.22 -20.60 -3.77
CA GLU A 173 -15.73 -20.77 -2.40
C GLU A 173 -14.65 -21.87 -2.30
N LEU A 174 -14.82 -22.95 -3.05
CA LEU A 174 -13.89 -24.07 -3.17
C LEU A 174 -12.48 -23.66 -3.64
N PHE A 175 -12.36 -22.62 -4.47
CA PHE A 175 -11.05 -22.09 -4.87
C PHE A 175 -10.29 -21.52 -3.66
N TYR A 176 -10.98 -20.77 -2.79
CA TYR A 176 -10.39 -20.17 -1.61
C TYR A 176 -10.01 -21.22 -0.56
N GLU A 177 -10.82 -22.26 -0.38
CA GLU A 177 -10.49 -23.40 0.51
C GLU A 177 -9.23 -24.14 0.04
N GLN A 178 -9.12 -24.39 -1.27
CA GLN A 178 -7.93 -25.00 -1.87
C GLN A 178 -6.70 -24.10 -1.75
N LEU A 179 -6.87 -22.78 -1.93
CA LEU A 179 -5.80 -21.81 -1.77
C LEU A 179 -5.32 -21.75 -0.32
N GLU A 180 -6.24 -21.71 0.67
CA GLU A 180 -5.90 -21.76 2.10
C GLU A 180 -5.06 -23.00 2.39
N THR A 181 -5.50 -24.18 1.94
CA THR A 181 -4.78 -25.44 2.13
C THR A 181 -3.36 -25.39 1.55
N ARG A 182 -3.22 -24.89 0.32
CA ARG A 182 -1.91 -24.77 -0.35
C ARG A 182 -0.98 -23.78 0.36
N VAL A 183 -1.51 -22.66 0.83
CA VAL A 183 -0.73 -21.67 1.59
C VAL A 183 -0.29 -22.26 2.93
N GLU A 184 -1.16 -22.98 3.63
CA GLU A 184 -0.81 -23.65 4.88
C GLU A 184 0.30 -24.69 4.71
N GLU A 185 0.21 -25.51 3.65
CA GLU A 185 1.25 -26.48 3.30
C GLU A 185 2.58 -25.79 2.99
N ALA A 186 2.55 -24.74 2.16
CA ALA A 186 3.75 -23.99 1.80
C ALA A 186 4.42 -23.33 3.02
N VAL A 187 3.63 -22.75 3.94
CA VAL A 187 4.13 -22.16 5.19
C VAL A 187 4.70 -23.24 6.11
N ARG A 188 4.02 -24.39 6.24
CA ARG A 188 4.50 -25.52 7.04
C ARG A 188 5.85 -26.04 6.53
N ASP A 189 5.97 -26.21 5.22
CA ASP A 189 7.21 -26.63 4.56
C ASP A 189 8.33 -25.62 4.75
N ALA A 190 8.04 -24.32 4.60
CA ALA A 190 9.01 -23.25 4.81
C ALA A 190 9.52 -23.23 6.27
N LEU A 191 8.61 -23.36 7.25
CA LEU A 191 8.97 -23.44 8.67
C LEU A 191 9.80 -24.69 8.98
N GLN A 192 9.43 -25.84 8.40
CA GLN A 192 10.15 -27.09 8.61
C GLN A 192 11.58 -27.01 8.03
N LYS A 193 11.75 -26.46 6.83
CA LYS A 193 13.06 -26.22 6.21
C LYS A 193 13.91 -25.22 6.99
N ALA A 194 13.31 -24.12 7.45
CA ALA A 194 14.03 -23.12 8.25
C ALA A 194 14.56 -23.71 9.57
N ARG A 195 13.79 -24.63 10.18
CA ARG A 195 14.13 -25.24 11.48
C ARG A 195 14.93 -26.55 11.36
N SER A 196 15.03 -27.15 10.18
CA SER A 196 15.80 -28.39 9.97
C SER A 196 17.31 -28.21 10.16
N LEU A 197 17.83 -26.97 10.08
CA LEU A 197 19.23 -26.65 10.37
C LEU A 197 19.65 -26.95 11.82
N GLY A 198 18.70 -27.03 12.76
CA GLY A 198 18.96 -27.28 14.19
C GLY A 198 18.71 -28.72 14.67
N ALA A 199 18.46 -29.68 13.77
CA ALA A 199 18.06 -31.06 14.11
C ALA A 199 16.74 -31.20 14.92
N PHE A 200 15.91 -30.15 14.95
CA PHE A 200 14.61 -30.18 15.63
C PHE A 200 13.48 -30.49 14.63
N VAL A 201 12.73 -31.56 14.88
CA VAL A 201 11.48 -31.85 14.15
C VAL A 201 10.40 -30.91 14.67
N THR A 202 9.91 -30.02 13.80
CA THR A 202 8.80 -29.13 14.14
C THR A 202 7.50 -29.89 13.98
N LYS A 203 6.82 -30.19 15.09
CA LYS A 203 5.48 -30.79 15.09
C LYS A 203 4.44 -29.69 15.35
N PRO A 204 3.60 -29.34 14.37
CA PRO A 204 2.56 -28.34 14.56
C PRO A 204 1.54 -28.83 15.59
N ASP A 205 1.25 -27.99 16.58
CA ASP A 205 0.20 -28.27 17.57
C ASP A 205 -1.16 -27.90 16.97
N ASN A 206 -1.92 -28.93 16.57
CA ASN A 206 -3.24 -28.76 15.98
C ASN A 206 -4.27 -28.19 16.96
N LYS A 207 -4.09 -28.39 18.27
CA LYS A 207 -5.01 -27.87 19.29
C LYS A 207 -4.82 -26.36 19.43
N VAL A 208 -3.57 -25.92 19.57
CA VAL A 208 -3.23 -24.49 19.61
C VAL A 208 -3.61 -23.81 18.29
N SER A 209 -3.34 -24.46 17.15
CA SER A 209 -3.71 -23.92 15.84
C SER A 209 -5.21 -23.68 15.70
N ARG A 210 -6.07 -24.60 16.18
CA ARG A 210 -7.53 -24.40 16.17
C ARG A 210 -7.95 -23.22 17.03
N VAL A 211 -7.41 -23.10 18.24
CA VAL A 211 -7.72 -21.97 19.14
C VAL A 211 -7.30 -20.64 18.50
N LEU A 212 -6.09 -20.59 17.95
CA LEU A 212 -5.58 -19.40 17.26
C LEU A 212 -6.40 -19.06 16.01
N LYS A 213 -6.82 -20.04 15.22
CA LYS A 213 -7.72 -19.82 14.07
C LYS A 213 -9.04 -19.19 14.49
N THR A 214 -9.68 -19.69 15.56
CA THR A 214 -10.92 -19.11 16.08
C THR A 214 -10.69 -17.68 16.55
N LEU A 215 -9.63 -17.44 17.32
CA LEU A 215 -9.29 -16.10 17.81
C LEU A 215 -9.01 -15.12 16.65
N LEU A 216 -8.29 -15.55 15.61
CA LEU A 216 -8.03 -14.75 14.41
C LEU A 216 -9.31 -14.38 13.67
N ARG A 217 -10.28 -15.30 13.55
CA ARG A 217 -11.58 -15.01 12.93
C ARG A 217 -12.41 -14.00 13.73
N GLU A 218 -12.31 -14.01 15.06
CA GLU A 218 -12.99 -13.05 15.93
C GLU A 218 -12.28 -11.69 16.02
N MET A 219 -11.01 -11.62 15.62
CA MET A 219 -10.15 -10.47 15.83
C MET A 219 -10.64 -9.18 15.13
N PRO A 220 -11.08 -9.20 13.86
CA PRO A 220 -11.57 -8.00 13.17
C PRO A 220 -12.73 -7.34 13.91
N ALA A 221 -13.76 -8.11 14.29
CA ALA A 221 -14.92 -7.60 15.01
C ALA A 221 -14.54 -7.01 16.38
N ARG A 222 -13.58 -7.62 17.08
CA ARG A 222 -13.06 -7.08 18.35
C ARG A 222 -12.25 -5.80 18.14
N MET A 223 -11.46 -5.73 17.08
CA MET A 223 -10.68 -4.53 16.73
C MET A 223 -11.59 -3.37 16.33
N GLU A 224 -12.66 -3.62 15.57
CA GLU A 224 -13.69 -2.63 15.24
C GLU A 224 -14.41 -2.12 16.49
N ALA A 225 -14.78 -3.01 17.41
CA ALA A 225 -15.40 -2.62 18.68
C ALA A 225 -14.47 -1.74 19.54
N VAL A 226 -13.17 -2.06 19.59
CA VAL A 226 -12.17 -1.25 20.29
C VAL A 226 -11.97 0.10 19.62
N ALA A 227 -11.89 0.14 18.28
CA ALA A 227 -11.77 1.38 17.52
C ALA A 227 -13.01 2.28 17.73
N ALA A 228 -14.22 1.72 17.68
CA ALA A 228 -15.46 2.43 17.94
C ALA A 228 -15.55 2.97 19.38
N ALA A 229 -15.13 2.18 20.37
CA ALA A 229 -15.08 2.61 21.77
C ALA A 229 -14.06 3.74 22.00
N SER A 230 -12.90 3.66 21.35
CA SER A 230 -11.88 4.71 21.39
C SER A 230 -12.36 6.01 20.73
N LEU A 231 -13.12 5.91 19.63
CA LEU A 231 -13.72 7.06 18.95
C LEU A 231 -14.79 7.73 19.83
N GLY A 232 -15.66 6.94 20.48
CA GLY A 232 -16.68 7.44 21.40
C GLY A 232 -16.10 8.13 22.63
N ALA A 233 -15.03 7.58 23.22
CA ALA A 233 -14.32 8.23 24.32
C ALA A 233 -13.66 9.55 23.93
N SER A 234 -13.21 9.68 22.67
CA SER A 234 -12.57 10.91 22.15
C SER A 234 -13.58 12.01 21.80
N LEU A 235 -14.85 11.65 21.57
CA LEU A 235 -15.94 12.59 21.30
C LEU A 235 -16.65 13.07 22.57
N ALA A 236 -16.40 12.43 23.72
CA ALA A 236 -16.96 12.78 25.02
C ALA A 236 -16.07 13.73 25.84
N LEU A 237 -14.91 14.11 25.30
CA LEU A 237 -13.98 15.14 25.80
C LEU A 237 -14.09 16.40 24.94
#